data_AF-H3C2F1-F1
#
_entry.id   AF-H3C2F1-F1
#
_cell.length_a   1.000
_cell.length_b   1.000
_cell.length_c   1.000
_cell.angle_alpha   90.00
_cell.angle_beta   90.00
_cell.angle_gamma   90.00
#
_symmetry.space_group_name_H-M   'P 1'
#
loop_
_entity.id
_entity.type
_entity.pdbx_description
1 polymer ?
#
loop_
_entity_poly.entity_id
_entity_poly.type
_entity_poly.pdbx_seq_one_letter_code
_entity_poly.pdbx_strand_id
1 'polypeptide(L)'
;GGFRYQDETHLTGRKPSEWFPAAGSRIDENVPQILIVVNGGKSADDFKTAVLGLKNKRVRVYAVGVGNNESELQNLASEPTMVARASTVLELSENVEQILDTLEDEVRGNLCIKQQETPTTCNIEVLVGFDVSAQNIFSAQPNLQSKMNSILQRISKMAAISCSSGQIPSVQVGILAMDSAFEPAHLEFTDNADELFEAFSTLRSRGPFVLNGRTISAYTNRFKGRQNNAIKV
;
A
#
# COMPACT_ATOMS: atom_id res chain seq x y z
N GLY A 1 -23.97 10.10 17.46
CA GLY A 1 -23.30 11.38 17.13
C GLY A 1 -22.16 11.08 16.20
N GLY A 2 -22.26 11.49 14.93
CA GLY A 2 -21.21 11.27 13.93
C GLY A 2 -20.10 12.30 14.08
N PHE A 3 -18.86 11.83 14.14
CA PHE A 3 -17.69 12.71 14.14
C PHE A 3 -17.54 13.34 12.74
N ARG A 4 -17.68 14.67 12.70
CA ARG A 4 -17.28 15.50 11.56
C ARG A 4 -15.76 15.36 11.42
N TYR A 5 -15.29 14.92 10.25
CA TYR A 5 -13.89 15.09 9.84
C TYR A 5 -13.54 16.56 10.05
N GLN A 6 -12.74 16.87 11.08
CA GLN A 6 -12.26 18.22 11.26
C GLN A 6 -11.25 18.52 10.16
N ASP A 7 -11.38 19.72 9.60
CA ASP A 7 -10.55 20.23 8.51
C ASP A 7 -9.07 20.23 8.92
N GLU A 8 -8.29 19.30 8.36
CA GLU A 8 -6.89 19.04 8.71
C GLU A 8 -5.91 20.12 8.18
N THR A 9 -6.43 21.15 7.49
CA THR A 9 -5.64 22.27 6.94
C THR A 9 -4.93 23.11 8.00
N HIS A 10 -5.41 23.10 9.25
CA HIS A 10 -4.90 23.97 10.31
C HIS A 10 -3.50 23.64 10.84
N LEU A 11 -2.93 22.47 10.51
CA LEU A 11 -1.66 22.01 11.12
C LEU A 11 -0.47 22.01 10.15
N THR A 12 -0.69 22.01 8.84
CA THR A 12 0.37 22.03 7.81
C THR A 12 0.23 23.20 6.83
N GLY A 13 -0.88 23.94 6.88
CA GLY A 13 -1.18 25.02 5.94
C GLY A 13 -1.40 24.56 4.50
N ARG A 14 -1.34 23.25 4.22
CA ARG A 14 -1.56 22.67 2.88
C ARG A 14 -2.58 21.55 2.95
N LYS A 15 -3.48 21.48 1.96
CA LYS A 15 -4.45 20.38 1.84
C LYS A 15 -3.74 19.10 1.41
N PRO A 16 -4.16 17.91 1.87
CA PRO A 16 -3.62 16.64 1.38
C PRO A 16 -3.69 16.48 -0.15
N SER A 17 -4.64 17.13 -0.82
CA SER A 17 -4.77 17.18 -2.29
C SER A 17 -3.71 18.02 -3.00
N GLU A 18 -3.02 18.91 -2.29
CA GLU A 18 -1.93 19.74 -2.84
C GLU A 18 -0.60 18.99 -2.88
N TRP A 19 -0.48 17.94 -2.07
CA TRP A 19 0.70 17.08 -2.00
C TRP A 19 0.61 15.92 -2.98
N PHE A 20 -0.62 15.42 -3.14
CA PHE A 20 -0.96 14.34 -4.04
C PHE A 20 -2.09 14.84 -4.94
N PRO A 21 -1.79 15.59 -6.02
CA PRO A 21 -2.78 15.78 -7.08
C PRO A 21 -3.31 14.39 -7.45
N ALA A 22 -4.63 14.26 -7.64
CA ALA A 22 -5.31 12.97 -7.85
C ALA A 22 -4.49 12.11 -8.82
N ALA A 23 -3.78 11.11 -8.29
CA ALA A 23 -2.65 10.48 -8.98
C ALA A 23 -3.11 9.44 -10.01
N GLY A 24 -4.36 9.54 -10.45
CA GLY A 24 -4.89 8.71 -11.51
C GLY A 24 -5.00 7.24 -11.14
N SER A 25 -5.25 6.90 -9.87
CA SER A 25 -5.67 5.54 -9.53
C SER A 25 -6.93 5.20 -10.31
N ARG A 26 -7.04 3.95 -10.74
CA ARG A 26 -8.17 3.45 -11.54
C ARG A 26 -9.25 2.81 -10.67
N ILE A 27 -9.36 3.20 -9.40
CA ILE A 27 -10.42 2.71 -8.50
C ILE A 27 -11.82 2.87 -9.09
N ASP A 28 -12.06 3.97 -9.81
CA ASP A 28 -13.36 4.29 -10.45
C ASP A 28 -13.62 3.43 -11.70
N GLU A 29 -12.58 2.79 -12.24
CA GLU A 29 -12.65 1.80 -13.33
C GLU A 29 -12.79 0.37 -12.78
N ASN A 30 -13.05 0.22 -11.47
CA ASN A 30 -13.08 -1.06 -10.73
C ASN A 30 -11.74 -1.82 -10.73
N VAL A 31 -10.61 -1.14 -10.97
CA VAL A 31 -9.28 -1.75 -10.80
C VAL A 31 -9.06 -2.07 -9.31
N PRO A 32 -8.78 -3.35 -8.95
CA PRO A 32 -8.42 -3.75 -7.61
C PRO A 32 -7.30 -2.90 -7.00
N GLN A 33 -7.51 -2.44 -5.76
CA GLN A 33 -6.59 -1.60 -5.01
C GLN A 33 -6.07 -2.35 -3.78
N ILE A 34 -4.76 -2.42 -3.64
CA ILE A 34 -4.09 -3.19 -2.59
C ILE A 34 -3.13 -2.27 -1.86
N LEU A 35 -3.20 -2.27 -0.52
CA LEU A 35 -2.26 -1.56 0.34
C LEU A 35 -1.43 -2.58 1.11
N ILE A 36 -0.12 -2.56 0.96
CA ILE A 36 0.82 -3.32 1.78
C ILE A 36 1.45 -2.34 2.79
N VAL A 37 1.23 -2.55 4.08
CA VAL A 37 1.84 -1.75 5.15
C VAL A 37 2.96 -2.53 5.81
N VAL A 38 4.18 -1.98 5.77
CA VAL A 38 5.34 -2.50 6.50
C VAL A 38 5.41 -1.80 7.85
N ASN A 39 5.14 -2.54 8.92
CA ASN A 39 5.14 -2.05 10.29
C ASN A 39 6.33 -2.60 11.11
N GLY A 40 7.21 -1.71 11.53
CA GLY A 40 8.40 -1.99 12.32
C GLY A 40 8.21 -2.01 13.84
N GLY A 41 6.98 -1.89 14.37
CA GLY A 41 6.74 -1.91 15.81
C GLY A 41 5.29 -1.74 16.26
N LYS A 42 5.09 -1.36 17.52
CA LYS A 42 3.77 -0.90 17.99
C LYS A 42 3.54 0.52 17.51
N SER A 43 2.40 0.75 16.87
CA SER A 43 1.98 2.11 16.52
C SER A 43 1.62 2.89 17.78
N ALA A 44 2.01 4.16 17.84
CA ALA A 44 1.70 5.05 18.96
C ALA A 44 0.31 5.71 18.85
N ASP A 45 -0.29 5.68 17.65
CA ASP A 45 -1.47 6.48 17.30
C ASP A 45 -2.69 5.61 16.93
N ASP A 46 -3.90 6.15 17.10
CA ASP A 46 -5.14 5.48 16.68
C ASP A 46 -5.36 5.60 15.16
N PHE A 47 -4.91 4.60 14.42
CA PHE A 47 -5.12 4.48 12.97
C PHE A 47 -6.41 3.70 12.60
N LYS A 48 -7.09 3.08 13.57
CA LYS A 48 -8.11 2.04 13.31
C LYS A 48 -9.31 2.58 12.53
N THR A 49 -9.82 3.74 12.92
CA THR A 49 -10.96 4.39 12.26
C THR A 49 -10.63 4.74 10.81
N ALA A 50 -9.41 5.22 10.54
CA ALA A 50 -9.00 5.59 9.20
C ALA A 50 -8.82 4.35 8.31
N VAL A 51 -8.24 3.28 8.85
CA VAL A 51 -8.06 1.99 8.14
C VAL A 51 -9.40 1.36 7.78
N LEU A 52 -10.41 1.44 8.65
CA LEU A 52 -11.78 1.02 8.32
C LEU A 52 -12.33 1.77 7.11
N GLY A 53 -11.98 3.05 6.95
CA GLY A 53 -12.32 3.84 5.77
C GLY A 53 -11.73 3.28 4.47
N LEU A 54 -10.47 2.83 4.48
CA LEU A 54 -9.85 2.16 3.32
C LEU A 54 -10.55 0.84 2.99
N LYS A 55 -10.79 0.00 4.00
CA LYS A 55 -11.47 -1.30 3.84
C LYS A 55 -12.87 -1.14 3.25
N ASN A 56 -13.64 -0.16 3.74
CA ASN A 56 -14.97 0.17 3.23
C ASN A 56 -14.96 0.65 1.77
N LYS A 57 -13.83 1.18 1.29
CA LYS A 57 -13.61 1.56 -0.12
C LYS A 57 -13.08 0.42 -0.98
N ARG A 58 -13.18 -0.83 -0.51
CA ARG A 58 -12.71 -2.05 -1.21
C ARG A 58 -11.20 -2.10 -1.43
N VAL A 59 -10.42 -1.33 -0.68
CA VAL A 59 -8.96 -1.50 -0.63
C VAL A 59 -8.64 -2.72 0.23
N ARG A 60 -7.87 -3.67 -0.30
CA ARG A 60 -7.39 -4.83 0.45
C ARG A 60 -6.09 -4.46 1.15
N VAL A 61 -6.05 -4.58 2.48
CA VAL A 61 -4.90 -4.16 3.29
C VAL A 61 -4.15 -5.40 3.76
N TYR A 62 -2.88 -5.49 3.40
CA TYR A 62 -1.93 -6.49 3.87
C TYR A 62 -0.98 -5.83 4.88
N ALA A 63 -0.70 -6.51 5.97
CA ALA A 63 0.15 -6.00 7.03
C ALA A 63 1.38 -6.91 7.20
N VAL A 64 2.56 -6.34 7.00
CA VAL A 64 3.86 -7.00 7.18
C VAL A 64 4.49 -6.43 8.43
N GLY A 65 4.83 -7.26 9.42
CA GLY A 65 5.52 -6.78 10.60
C GLY A 65 6.65 -7.68 11.08
N VAL A 66 7.63 -7.05 11.72
CA VAL A 66 8.75 -7.74 12.38
C VAL A 66 8.68 -7.46 13.88
N GLY A 67 8.65 -8.51 14.70
CA GLY A 67 8.61 -8.41 16.17
C GLY A 67 7.21 -8.48 16.77
N ASN A 68 7.02 -7.94 17.99
CA ASN A 68 5.83 -8.14 18.82
C ASN A 68 4.72 -7.10 18.57
N ASN A 69 4.09 -7.14 17.39
CA ASN A 69 3.05 -6.20 16.96
C ASN A 69 1.81 -6.88 16.35
N GLU A 70 1.49 -8.09 16.80
CA GLU A 70 0.39 -8.90 16.23
C GLU A 70 -0.97 -8.19 16.25
N SER A 71 -1.30 -7.55 17.38
CA SER A 71 -2.58 -6.84 17.51
C SER A 71 -2.65 -5.67 16.53
N GLU A 72 -1.57 -4.92 16.35
CA GLU A 72 -1.50 -3.81 15.40
C GLU A 72 -1.65 -4.32 13.95
N LEU A 73 -0.95 -5.41 13.59
CA LEU A 73 -1.04 -6.01 12.25
C LEU A 73 -2.45 -6.54 11.95
N GLN A 74 -3.11 -7.21 12.91
CA GLN A 74 -4.48 -7.71 12.74
C GLN A 74 -5.50 -6.57 12.59
N ASN A 75 -5.29 -5.45 13.30
CA ASN A 75 -6.14 -4.26 13.11
C ASN A 75 -5.94 -3.63 11.73
N LEU A 76 -4.72 -3.69 11.19
CA LEU A 76 -4.39 -3.19 9.86
C LEU A 76 -4.99 -4.05 8.76
N ALA A 77 -4.70 -5.35 8.78
CA ALA A 77 -5.03 -6.26 7.71
C ALA A 77 -6.54 -6.39 7.48
N SER A 78 -6.96 -6.55 6.23
CA SER A 78 -8.37 -6.76 5.89
C SER A 78 -8.87 -8.12 6.39
N GLU A 79 -8.02 -9.14 6.36
CA GLU A 79 -8.30 -10.50 6.84
C GLU A 79 -7.11 -11.06 7.62
N PRO A 80 -7.31 -12.02 8.53
CA PRO A 80 -6.22 -12.64 9.28
C PRO A 80 -5.14 -13.29 8.40
N THR A 81 -5.52 -13.80 7.22
CA THR A 81 -4.61 -14.38 6.21
C THR A 81 -3.72 -13.33 5.54
N MET A 82 -4.04 -12.05 5.68
CA MET A 82 -3.28 -10.93 5.10
C MET A 82 -2.26 -10.32 6.07
N VAL A 83 -1.92 -11.06 7.15
CA VAL A 83 -0.88 -10.69 8.11
C VAL A 83 0.35 -11.57 7.88
N ALA A 84 1.47 -10.98 7.47
CA ALA A 84 2.78 -11.61 7.57
C ALA A 84 3.49 -11.07 8.79
N ARG A 85 3.91 -11.98 9.65
CA ARG A 85 4.68 -11.64 10.83
C ARG A 85 5.97 -12.41 10.81
N ALA A 86 7.08 -11.74 11.04
CA ALA A 86 8.35 -12.38 11.23
C ALA A 86 8.92 -12.08 12.62
N SER A 87 9.36 -13.12 13.32
CA SER A 87 10.11 -12.95 14.58
C SER A 87 11.59 -12.71 14.27
N THR A 88 12.06 -13.23 13.13
CA THR A 88 13.45 -13.16 12.67
C THR A 88 13.53 -12.87 11.16
N VAL A 89 14.72 -12.52 10.70
CA VAL A 89 15.06 -12.24 9.30
C VAL A 89 14.72 -13.38 8.34
N LEU A 90 14.94 -14.62 8.80
CA LEU A 90 14.73 -15.81 8.00
C LEU A 90 13.23 -16.04 7.78
N GLU A 91 12.46 -15.93 8.86
CA GLU A 91 10.99 -16.03 8.86
C GLU A 91 10.34 -14.95 8.00
N LEU A 92 10.93 -13.75 7.85
CA LEU A 92 10.33 -12.70 7.01
C LEU A 92 10.25 -13.13 5.55
N SER A 93 11.20 -13.92 5.07
CA SER A 93 11.13 -14.47 3.71
C SER A 93 9.94 -15.41 3.55
N GLU A 94 9.76 -16.34 4.48
CA GLU A 94 8.71 -17.37 4.42
C GLU A 94 7.32 -16.75 4.60
N ASN A 95 7.18 -15.81 5.54
CA ASN A 95 5.89 -15.15 5.80
C ASN A 95 5.54 -14.12 4.71
N VAL A 96 6.53 -13.52 4.05
CA VAL A 96 6.29 -12.67 2.88
C VAL A 96 5.85 -13.49 1.68
N GLU A 97 6.44 -14.66 1.44
CA GLU A 97 5.97 -15.57 0.38
C GLU A 97 4.50 -15.95 0.63
N GLN A 98 4.07 -16.17 1.88
CA GLN A 98 2.64 -16.39 2.19
C GLN A 98 1.75 -15.20 1.80
N ILE A 99 2.21 -13.96 1.98
CA ILE A 99 1.48 -12.77 1.50
C ILE A 99 1.43 -12.74 -0.01
N LEU A 100 2.55 -13.06 -0.68
CA LEU A 100 2.60 -13.10 -2.14
C LEU A 100 1.67 -14.19 -2.69
N ASP A 101 1.64 -15.36 -2.06
CA ASP A 101 0.71 -16.45 -2.40
C ASP A 101 -0.75 -16.03 -2.15
N THR A 102 -1.04 -15.41 -1.01
CA THR A 102 -2.40 -14.91 -0.69
C THR A 102 -2.82 -13.80 -1.65
N LEU A 103 -1.88 -12.95 -2.05
CA LEU A 103 -2.08 -11.93 -3.08
C LEU A 103 -2.35 -12.59 -4.44
N GLU A 104 -1.54 -13.56 -4.85
CA GLU A 104 -1.73 -14.33 -6.08
C GLU A 104 -3.10 -15.02 -6.12
N ASP A 105 -3.51 -15.67 -5.03
CA ASP A 105 -4.82 -16.34 -4.90
C ASP A 105 -5.99 -15.36 -4.93
N GLU A 106 -5.87 -14.23 -4.22
CA GLU A 106 -6.89 -13.17 -4.21
C GLU A 106 -7.05 -12.57 -5.62
N VAL A 107 -5.93 -12.34 -6.30
CA VAL A 107 -5.92 -11.88 -7.69
C VAL A 107 -6.59 -12.89 -8.61
N ARG A 108 -6.22 -14.16 -8.50
CA ARG A 108 -6.71 -15.25 -9.36
C ARG A 108 -8.18 -15.58 -9.14
N GLY A 109 -8.65 -15.58 -7.90
CA GLY A 109 -9.98 -16.08 -7.52
C GLY A 109 -11.05 -15.00 -7.42
N ASN A 110 -10.70 -13.81 -6.91
CA ASN A 110 -11.68 -12.83 -6.44
C ASN A 110 -11.65 -11.49 -7.19
N LEU A 111 -10.46 -11.06 -7.61
CA LEU A 111 -10.24 -9.74 -8.21
C LEU A 111 -10.31 -9.77 -9.74
N CYS A 112 -9.74 -10.78 -10.40
CA CYS A 112 -9.80 -10.93 -11.85
C CYS A 112 -10.99 -11.78 -12.35
N ILE A 113 -11.82 -12.34 -11.46
CA ILE A 113 -12.99 -13.17 -11.83
C ILE A 113 -14.24 -12.63 -11.12
N LYS A 114 -14.81 -11.53 -11.63
CA LYS A 114 -16.23 -11.21 -11.43
C LYS A 114 -16.84 -10.68 -12.74
N GLN A 115 -17.50 -11.60 -13.43
CA GLN A 115 -18.55 -11.41 -14.45
C GLN A 115 -18.47 -10.13 -15.30
N GLN A 116 -17.89 -10.24 -16.49
CA GLN A 116 -18.41 -9.54 -17.67
C GLN A 116 -18.01 -10.29 -18.95
N GLU A 117 -18.96 -10.40 -19.89
CA GLU A 117 -18.82 -11.04 -21.21
C GLU A 117 -17.92 -10.24 -22.18
N THR A 118 -17.08 -9.35 -21.65
CA THR A 118 -16.13 -8.53 -22.41
C THR A 118 -14.74 -8.70 -21.82
N PRO A 119 -13.69 -8.84 -22.65
CA PRO A 119 -12.32 -9.04 -22.19
C PRO A 119 -11.77 -7.76 -21.53
N THR A 120 -12.07 -7.55 -20.24
CA THR A 120 -11.54 -6.44 -19.45
C THR A 120 -10.11 -6.75 -19.01
N THR A 121 -9.20 -5.83 -19.31
CA THR A 121 -7.81 -5.86 -18.83
C THR A 121 -7.78 -5.94 -17.30
N CYS A 122 -7.19 -6.98 -16.72
CA CYS A 122 -7.07 -7.08 -15.26
C CYS A 122 -5.88 -6.23 -14.79
N ASN A 123 -6.12 -4.96 -14.49
CA ASN A 123 -5.10 -4.10 -13.93
C ASN A 123 -5.18 -4.12 -12.41
N ILE A 124 -4.05 -4.01 -11.71
CA ILE A 124 -3.98 -4.07 -10.26
C ILE A 124 -3.04 -2.97 -9.79
N GLU A 125 -3.43 -2.24 -8.76
CA GLU A 125 -2.63 -1.17 -8.18
C GLU A 125 -2.26 -1.53 -6.73
N VAL A 126 -0.96 -1.58 -6.47
CA VAL A 126 -0.39 -1.92 -5.16
C VAL A 126 0.32 -0.70 -4.60
N LEU A 127 -0.14 -0.17 -3.47
CA LEU A 127 0.57 0.87 -2.73
C LEU A 127 1.34 0.24 -1.58
N VAL A 128 2.62 0.58 -1.44
CA VAL A 128 3.46 0.16 -0.31
C VAL A 128 3.63 1.34 0.65
N GLY A 129 3.24 1.14 1.91
CA GLY A 129 3.33 2.11 2.99
C GLY A 129 4.20 1.63 4.14
N PHE A 130 4.67 2.56 4.98
CA PHE A 130 5.63 2.30 6.06
C PHE A 130 5.20 2.90 7.39
N ASP A 131 5.36 2.12 8.47
CA ASP A 131 5.24 2.53 9.87
C ASP A 131 6.53 2.13 10.61
N VAL A 132 7.50 3.05 10.69
CA VAL A 132 8.82 2.77 11.26
C VAL A 132 9.29 3.95 12.10
N SER A 133 9.44 3.72 13.40
CA SER A 133 9.79 4.74 14.40
C SER A 133 11.26 5.17 14.40
N ALA A 134 12.12 4.56 13.59
CA ALA A 134 13.52 4.98 13.45
C ALA A 134 13.73 5.90 12.25
N GLN A 135 14.72 6.79 12.38
CA GLN A 135 15.15 7.66 11.28
C GLN A 135 15.77 6.90 10.10
N ASN A 136 16.32 5.71 10.34
CA ASN A 136 16.80 4.85 9.29
C ASN A 136 16.04 3.52 9.35
N ILE A 137 15.18 3.32 8.35
CA ILE A 137 14.35 2.11 8.25
C ILE A 137 15.19 0.84 8.09
N PHE A 138 16.36 0.90 7.46
CA PHE A 138 17.27 -0.23 7.36
C PHE A 138 18.06 -0.45 8.65
N SER A 139 18.24 0.58 9.49
CA SER A 139 18.80 0.35 10.83
C SER A 139 17.76 -0.27 11.77
N ALA A 140 16.51 0.17 11.71
CA ALA A 140 15.42 -0.47 12.44
C ALA A 140 15.17 -1.91 11.98
N GLN A 141 15.31 -2.14 10.67
CA GLN A 141 15.01 -3.40 10.01
C GLN A 141 16.16 -3.74 9.04
N PRO A 142 17.30 -4.27 9.54
CA PRO A 142 18.54 -4.52 8.76
C PRO A 142 18.37 -5.42 7.55
N ASN A 143 17.25 -6.13 7.46
CA ASN A 143 16.99 -7.10 6.41
C ASN A 143 15.76 -6.76 5.57
N LEU A 144 15.09 -5.65 5.89
CA LEU A 144 14.01 -5.16 5.06
C LEU A 144 14.52 -4.81 3.65
N GLN A 145 15.76 -4.34 3.53
CA GLN A 145 16.28 -3.88 2.24
C GLN A 145 16.36 -5.01 1.20
N SER A 146 17.03 -6.10 1.54
CA SER A 146 17.18 -7.24 0.62
C SER A 146 15.84 -7.93 0.34
N LYS A 147 14.95 -8.00 1.34
CA LYS A 147 13.63 -8.62 1.19
C LYS A 147 12.67 -7.78 0.38
N MET A 148 12.65 -6.47 0.60
CA MET A 148 11.80 -5.57 -0.18
C MET A 148 12.20 -5.56 -1.66
N ASN A 149 13.49 -5.70 -1.98
CA ASN A 149 13.90 -5.92 -3.36
C ASN A 149 13.23 -7.16 -3.97
N SER A 150 13.29 -8.31 -3.29
CA SER A 150 12.64 -9.54 -3.76
C SER A 150 11.12 -9.38 -3.87
N ILE A 151 10.48 -8.70 -2.93
CA ILE A 151 9.03 -8.42 -2.93
C ILE A 151 8.67 -7.56 -4.13
N LEU A 152 9.30 -6.40 -4.29
CA LEU A 152 8.99 -5.45 -5.36
C LEU A 152 9.22 -6.08 -6.73
N GLN A 153 10.32 -6.83 -6.88
CA GLN A 153 10.59 -7.61 -8.09
C GLN A 153 9.52 -8.67 -8.36
N ARG A 154 9.04 -9.37 -7.33
CA ARG A 154 8.04 -10.43 -7.49
C ARG A 154 6.64 -9.88 -7.75
N ILE A 155 6.24 -8.80 -7.08
CA ILE A 155 4.96 -8.12 -7.32
C ILE A 155 4.95 -7.49 -8.72
N SER A 156 6.02 -6.81 -9.12
CA SER A 156 6.06 -6.14 -10.43
C SER A 156 6.21 -7.12 -11.60
N LYS A 157 6.83 -8.28 -11.37
CA LYS A 157 6.98 -9.36 -12.35
C LYS A 157 5.99 -10.50 -12.14
N MET A 158 4.97 -10.31 -11.30
CA MET A 158 3.98 -11.34 -11.00
C MET A 158 3.34 -11.75 -12.33
N ALA A 159 3.77 -12.91 -12.83
CA ALA A 159 3.62 -13.25 -14.22
C ALA A 159 2.13 -13.37 -14.54
N ALA A 160 1.66 -12.54 -15.47
CA ALA A 160 0.43 -12.70 -16.24
C ALA A 160 -0.57 -13.69 -15.62
N ILE A 161 -1.17 -13.34 -14.47
CA ILE A 161 -2.12 -14.22 -13.81
C ILE A 161 -3.33 -14.32 -14.74
N SER A 162 -3.39 -15.42 -15.50
CA SER A 162 -4.35 -15.64 -16.57
C SER A 162 -5.77 -15.36 -16.07
N CYS A 163 -6.29 -14.21 -16.46
CA CYS A 163 -7.71 -13.95 -16.41
C CYS A 163 -8.30 -14.77 -17.55
N SER A 164 -9.43 -15.43 -17.30
CA SER A 164 -10.14 -16.21 -18.33
C SER A 164 -10.15 -15.42 -19.65
N SER A 165 -9.54 -15.98 -20.71
CA SER A 165 -9.34 -15.41 -22.06
C SER A 165 -7.92 -14.91 -22.45
N GLY A 166 -6.85 -15.28 -21.74
CA GLY A 166 -5.47 -15.09 -22.25
C GLY A 166 -4.96 -13.65 -22.23
N GLN A 167 -5.58 -12.79 -21.42
CA GLN A 167 -5.09 -11.44 -21.15
C GLN A 167 -4.04 -11.46 -20.03
N ILE A 168 -2.98 -10.67 -20.20
CA ILE A 168 -1.92 -10.48 -19.22
C ILE A 168 -2.34 -9.32 -18.29
N PRO A 169 -2.59 -9.55 -17.00
CA PRO A 169 -2.80 -8.47 -16.05
C PRO A 169 -1.58 -7.53 -15.96
N SER A 170 -1.81 -6.24 -15.74
CA SER A 170 -0.75 -5.27 -15.43
C SER A 170 -0.79 -4.91 -13.95
N VAL A 171 0.31 -5.16 -13.24
CA VAL A 171 0.46 -4.78 -11.82
C VAL A 171 1.31 -3.52 -11.78
N GLN A 172 0.77 -2.44 -11.23
CA GLN A 172 1.52 -1.22 -10.98
C GLN A 172 1.71 -1.03 -9.49
N VAL A 173 2.93 -0.73 -9.08
CA VAL A 173 3.28 -0.55 -7.68
C VAL A 173 3.67 0.90 -7.45
N GLY A 174 3.14 1.50 -6.39
CA GLY A 174 3.52 2.81 -5.89
C GLY A 174 4.10 2.68 -4.48
N ILE A 175 4.86 3.68 -4.06
CA ILE A 175 5.37 3.78 -2.70
C ILE A 175 4.88 5.10 -2.11
N LEU A 176 4.43 5.09 -0.86
CA LEU A 176 4.12 6.31 -0.12
C LEU A 176 4.46 6.12 1.36
N ALA A 177 5.33 6.98 1.87
CA ALA A 177 5.64 7.10 3.29
C ALA A 177 5.59 8.58 3.70
N MET A 178 5.12 8.87 4.90
CA MET A 178 5.12 10.23 5.45
C MET A 178 6.05 10.29 6.65
N ASP A 179 7.01 11.21 6.63
CA ASP A 179 7.90 11.41 7.76
C ASP A 179 7.24 12.26 8.88
N SER A 180 7.96 12.47 9.98
CA SER A 180 7.46 13.28 11.10
C SER A 180 7.17 14.76 10.78
N ALA A 181 7.76 15.31 9.72
CA ALA A 181 7.44 16.65 9.21
C ALA A 181 6.25 16.62 8.24
N PHE A 182 5.62 15.45 8.12
CA PHE A 182 4.61 15.07 7.17
C PHE A 182 5.08 14.99 5.73
N GLU A 183 6.31 15.36 5.39
CA GLU A 183 6.84 15.42 4.01
C GLU A 183 6.80 14.03 3.34
N PRO A 184 6.32 13.91 2.09
CA PRO A 184 6.06 12.61 1.52
C PRO A 184 7.35 12.07 0.89
N ALA A 185 7.63 10.81 1.13
CA ALA A 185 8.47 10.01 0.25
C ALA A 185 7.53 9.20 -0.62
N HIS A 186 7.49 9.47 -1.92
CA HIS A 186 6.55 8.80 -2.81
C HIS A 186 7.19 8.41 -4.13
N LEU A 187 6.64 7.36 -4.71
CA LEU A 187 6.87 6.95 -6.08
C LEU A 187 5.51 6.77 -6.77
N GLU A 188 5.44 7.25 -8.01
CA GLU A 188 4.31 7.00 -8.90
C GLU A 188 4.14 5.51 -9.21
N PHE A 189 2.90 5.12 -9.54
CA PHE A 189 2.59 3.74 -9.92
C PHE A 189 3.41 3.35 -11.17
N THR A 190 4.26 2.34 -11.03
CA THR A 190 5.15 1.83 -12.09
C THR A 190 5.23 0.32 -12.02
N ASP A 191 5.53 -0.33 -13.14
CA ASP A 191 5.87 -1.75 -13.22
C ASP A 191 7.39 -1.99 -13.21
N ASN A 192 8.18 -0.91 -13.17
CA ASN A 192 9.63 -0.97 -13.16
C ASN A 192 10.16 -1.27 -11.73
N ALA A 193 10.62 -2.50 -11.54
CA ALA A 193 11.18 -2.97 -10.28
C ALA A 193 12.40 -2.17 -9.82
N ASP A 194 13.21 -1.66 -10.75
CA ASP A 194 14.42 -0.93 -10.42
C ASP A 194 14.07 0.48 -9.90
N GLU A 195 13.10 1.16 -10.52
CA GLU A 195 12.55 2.43 -10.00
C GLU A 195 11.94 2.25 -8.60
N LEU A 196 11.22 1.15 -8.38
CA LEU A 196 10.64 0.80 -7.09
C LEU A 196 11.73 0.61 -6.02
N PHE A 197 12.78 -0.13 -6.34
CA PHE A 197 13.88 -0.37 -5.41
C PHE A 197 14.70 0.88 -5.13
N GLU A 198 14.96 1.72 -6.13
CA GLU A 198 15.65 3.00 -5.95
C GLU A 198 14.83 3.93 -5.04
N ALA A 199 13.54 4.10 -5.31
CA ALA A 199 12.66 4.92 -4.48
C ALA A 199 12.61 4.41 -3.03
N PHE A 200 12.48 3.10 -2.86
CA PHE A 200 12.54 2.47 -1.54
C PHE A 200 13.90 2.68 -0.86
N SER A 201 15.01 2.60 -1.60
CA SER A 201 16.36 2.83 -1.07
C SER A 201 16.58 4.28 -0.58
N THR A 202 15.89 5.26 -1.17
CA THR A 202 15.92 6.65 -0.67
C THR A 202 15.29 6.80 0.71
N LEU A 203 14.40 5.88 1.12
CA LEU A 203 13.80 5.89 2.46
C LEU A 203 14.82 5.64 3.57
N ARG A 204 16.00 5.07 3.25
CA ARG A 204 17.06 4.75 4.21
C ARG A 204 17.47 5.93 5.09
N SER A 205 17.58 7.12 4.49
CA SER A 205 18.03 8.33 5.18
C SER A 205 16.88 9.20 5.68
N ARG A 206 15.64 8.70 5.61
CA ARG A 206 14.42 9.41 5.99
C ARG A 206 13.66 8.63 7.06
N GLY A 207 12.87 9.36 7.83
CA GLY A 207 12.06 8.84 8.91
C GLY A 207 12.17 9.73 10.15
N PRO A 208 11.47 9.38 11.24
CA PRO A 208 10.58 8.24 11.38
C PRO A 208 9.35 8.37 10.47
N PHE A 209 8.86 7.23 9.98
CA PHE A 209 7.60 7.13 9.24
C PHE A 209 6.52 6.65 10.19
N VAL A 210 5.36 7.29 10.20
CA VAL A 210 4.34 7.01 11.21
C VAL A 210 3.01 6.69 10.55
N LEU A 211 2.36 5.64 11.01
CA LEU A 211 1.01 5.29 10.62
C LEU A 211 -0.03 5.90 11.55
N ASN A 212 -0.71 6.93 11.06
CA ASN A 212 -1.81 7.59 11.75
C ASN A 212 -2.93 7.95 10.76
N GLY A 213 -3.97 8.63 11.25
CA GLY A 213 -5.11 9.03 10.42
C GLY A 213 -4.74 9.85 9.17
N ARG A 214 -3.67 10.66 9.24
CA ARG A 214 -3.20 11.44 8.08
C ARG A 214 -2.52 10.57 7.04
N THR A 215 -1.66 9.65 7.48
CA THR A 215 -0.98 8.69 6.59
C THR A 215 -2.01 7.84 5.85
N ILE A 216 -3.04 7.36 6.56
CA ILE A 216 -4.14 6.63 5.93
C ILE A 216 -4.97 7.52 4.98
N SER A 217 -5.17 8.79 5.32
CA SER A 217 -5.84 9.74 4.43
C SER A 217 -5.01 10.01 3.15
N ALA A 218 -3.69 10.05 3.26
CA ALA A 218 -2.79 10.14 2.12
C ALA A 218 -2.88 8.89 1.22
N TYR A 219 -2.87 7.68 1.80
CA TYR A 219 -3.12 6.44 1.04
C TYR A 219 -4.48 6.46 0.35
N THR A 220 -5.52 6.92 1.06
CA THR A 220 -6.87 7.04 0.50
C THR A 220 -6.91 8.00 -0.69
N ASN A 221 -6.19 9.13 -0.61
CA ASN A 221 -6.09 10.08 -1.72
C ASN A 221 -5.31 9.50 -2.89
N ARG A 222 -4.34 8.62 -2.62
CA ARG A 222 -3.58 7.95 -3.66
C ARG A 222 -4.43 7.01 -4.49
N PHE A 223 -5.37 6.34 -3.85
CA PHE A 223 -6.36 5.49 -4.49
C PHE A 223 -7.58 6.25 -5.02
N LYS A 224 -7.61 7.59 -5.05
CA LYS A 224 -8.73 8.31 -5.66
C LYS A 224 -8.63 8.28 -7.19
N GLY A 225 -9.78 8.07 -7.83
CA GLY A 225 -9.96 8.16 -9.26
C GLY A 225 -9.44 9.46 -9.86
N ARG A 226 -8.96 9.39 -11.10
CA ARG A 226 -8.64 10.59 -11.89
C ARG A 226 -9.89 11.47 -11.91
N GLN A 227 -9.82 12.68 -11.36
CA GLN A 227 -10.83 13.68 -11.70
C GLN A 227 -10.69 13.93 -13.20
N ASN A 228 -11.67 13.45 -13.97
CA ASN A 228 -11.84 13.87 -15.35
C ASN A 228 -12.04 15.39 -15.31
N ASN A 229 -10.96 16.14 -15.54
CA ASN A 229 -11.06 17.49 -16.07
C ASN A 229 -11.59 17.35 -17.51
N ALA A 230 -12.83 16.89 -17.65
CA ALA A 230 -13.63 17.14 -18.82
C ALA A 230 -13.88 18.65 -18.81
N ILE A 231 -13.02 19.38 -19.51
CA ILE A 231 -13.38 20.70 -20.01
C ILE A 231 -14.65 20.45 -20.82
N LYS A 232 -15.81 20.82 -20.26
CA LYS A 232 -17.01 21.03 -21.07
C LYS A 232 -16.68 22.22 -21.96
N VAL A 233 -16.32 21.93 -23.21
CA VAL A 233 -16.36 22.90 -24.31
C VAL A 233 -17.79 22.93 -24.84
#